data_AF-A0A2V5ZDP2-F1
#
_entry.id   AF-A0A2V5ZDP2-F1
#
_cell.length_a   1.000
_cell.length_b   1.000
_cell.length_c   1.000
_cell.angle_alpha   90.00
_cell.angle_beta   90.00
_cell.angle_gamma   90.00
#
_symmetry.space_group_name_H-M   'P 1'
#
loop_
_entity.id
_entity.type
_entity.pdbx_description
1 polymer ?
#
loop_
_entity_poly.entity_id
_entity_poly.type
_entity_poly.pdbx_seq_one_letter_code
_entity_poly.pdbx_strand_id
1 'polypeptide(L)' 'MRCKLAVYSLIFMSAAFASAQPRPTTTLIITNAAVYTVDKQHPRAEAVAVVGDRIVAVGSRAE' A
#
# COMPACT_ATOMS: atom_id res chain seq x y z
N MET A 1 40.23 6.40 16.02
CA MET A 1 39.74 6.24 14.63
C MET A 1 38.83 5.02 14.42
N ARG A 2 39.05 3.90 15.13
CA ARG A 2 38.23 2.67 15.02
C ARG A 2 36.75 2.83 15.44
N CYS A 3 36.47 3.63 16.48
CA CYS A 3 35.08 3.92 16.90
C CYS A 3 34.28 4.72 15.87
N LYS A 4 34.90 5.66 15.15
CA LYS A 4 34.20 6.44 14.11
C LYS A 4 33.77 5.53 12.96
N LEU A 5 34.64 4.59 12.54
CA LEU A 5 34.33 3.61 11.51
C LEU A 5 33.18 2.67 11.92
N ALA A 6 33.16 2.24 13.18
CA ALA A 6 32.10 1.39 13.73
C ALA A 6 30.73 2.10 13.78
N VAL A 7 30.73 3.40 14.09
CA VAL A 7 29.49 4.20 14.06
C VAL A 7 28.98 4.37 12.63
N TYR A 8 29.86 4.62 11.66
CA TYR A 8 29.46 4.70 10.25
C TYR A 8 28.91 3.37 9.70
N SER A 9 29.50 2.23 10.07
CA SER A 9 28.98 0.92 9.66
C SER A 9 27.61 0.62 10.26
N LEU A 10 27.37 1.06 11.50
CA LEU A 10 26.08 0.84 12.18
C LEU A 10 24.96 1.68 11.54
N ILE A 11 25.25 2.92 11.16
CA ILE A 11 24.28 3.79 10.46
C ILE A 11 23.95 3.21 9.08
N PHE A 12 24.93 2.73 8.32
CA PHE A 12 24.69 2.17 6.99
C PHE A 12 23.82 0.90 7.02
N MET A 13 24.00 0.05 8.04
CA MET A 13 23.23 -1.19 8.20
C MET A 13 21.76 -0.94 8.61
N SER A 14 21.46 0.19 9.27
CA SER A 14 20.10 0.53 9.67
C SER A 14 19.16 0.84 8.49
N ALA A 15 19.71 1.38 7.38
CA ALA A 15 18.93 1.72 6.19
C ALA A 15 18.41 0.48 5.42
N ALA A 16 19.03 -0.68 5.61
CA ALA A 16 18.64 -1.92 4.92
C ALA A 16 17.38 -2.58 5.51
N PHE A 17 17.00 -2.25 6.75
CA PHE A 17 15.85 -2.87 7.44
C PHE A 17 14.52 -2.15 7.25
N ALA A 18 14.50 -0.98 6.60
CA ALA A 18 13.28 -0.17 6.44
C ALA A 18 12.30 -0.73 5.39
N SER A 19 12.70 -1.73 4.58
CA SER A 19 11.91 -2.23 3.45
C SER A 19 11.02 -3.43 3.75
N ALA A 20 11.02 -3.96 4.98
CA ALA A 20 10.33 -5.20 5.35
C ALA A 20 8.99 -5.00 6.08
N GLN A 21 8.33 -3.85 5.93
CA GLN A 21 7.00 -3.66 6.50
C GLN A 21 6.01 -4.65 5.83
N PRO A 22 5.25 -5.44 6.61
CA PRO A 22 4.21 -6.31 6.07
C PRO A 22 3.24 -5.48 5.24
N ARG A 23 3.13 -5.78 3.94
CA ARG A 23 2.11 -5.12 3.11
C ARG A 23 0.74 -5.58 3.60
N PRO A 24 -0.21 -4.64 3.81
CA PRO A 24 -1.57 -5.02 4.11
C PRO A 24 -2.08 -5.92 2.98
N THR A 25 -2.40 -7.17 3.31
CA THR A 25 -3.01 -8.09 2.35
C THR A 25 -4.46 -7.67 2.18
N THR A 26 -4.86 -7.38 0.94
CA THR A 26 -6.27 -7.21 0.59
C THR A 26 -7.06 -8.45 0.99
N THR A 27 -8.11 -8.23 1.77
CA THR A 27 -9.00 -9.29 2.25
C THR A 27 -10.15 -9.55 1.28
N LEU A 28 -10.52 -8.56 0.47
CA LEU A 28 -11.59 -8.67 -0.52
C LEU A 28 -11.30 -7.82 -1.75
N ILE A 29 -11.48 -8.42 -2.93
CA ILE A 29 -11.46 -7.74 -4.23
C ILE A 29 -12.83 -7.95 -4.89
N ILE A 30 -13.46 -6.85 -5.29
CA ILE A 30 -14.64 -6.84 -6.14
C ILE A 30 -14.20 -6.33 -7.50
N THR A 31 -14.48 -7.06 -8.57
CA THR A 31 -14.22 -6.65 -9.97
C THR A 31 -15.40 -6.96 -10.86
N ASN A 32 -15.43 -6.40 -12.08
CA ASN A 32 -16.55 -6.54 -13.02
C ASN A 32 -17.90 -6.07 -12.43
N ALA A 33 -17.88 -5.10 -11.53
CA ALA A 33 -19.07 -4.60 -10.85
C ALA A 33 -19.46 -3.21 -11.39
N ALA A 34 -20.72 -2.82 -11.22
CA ALA A 34 -21.13 -1.43 -11.38
C ALA A 34 -21.14 -0.76 -10.00
N VAL A 35 -20.06 -0.05 -9.67
CA VAL A 35 -19.88 0.59 -8.36
C VAL A 35 -20.23 2.08 -8.47
N TYR A 36 -21.11 2.55 -7.59
CA TYR A 36 -21.38 3.98 -7.42
C TYR A 36 -20.61 4.50 -6.20
N THR A 37 -19.68 5.43 -6.43
CA THR A 37 -18.71 5.87 -5.40
C THR A 37 -19.20 7.08 -4.59
N VAL A 38 -20.22 7.79 -5.09
CA VAL A 38 -20.71 9.07 -4.55
C VAL A 38 -19.65 10.20 -4.64
N ASP A 39 -18.49 9.97 -5.25
CA ASP A 39 -17.54 11.03 -5.59
C ASP A 39 -18.03 11.79 -6.83
N LYS A 40 -18.05 13.12 -6.76
CA LYS A 40 -18.45 13.98 -7.89
C LYS A 40 -17.46 13.89 -9.05
N GLN A 41 -16.17 13.68 -8.77
CA GLN A 41 -15.14 13.61 -9.80
C GLN A 41 -15.12 12.24 -10.48
N HIS A 42 -15.29 11.16 -9.69
CA HIS A 42 -15.28 9.78 -10.18
C HIS A 42 -16.51 9.00 -9.71
N PRO A 43 -17.73 9.31 -10.19
CA PRO A 43 -18.98 8.77 -9.64
C PRO A 43 -19.18 7.27 -9.88
N ARG A 44 -18.39 6.67 -10.77
CA ARG A 44 -18.49 5.25 -11.15
C ARG A 44 -17.13 4.57 -11.09
N ALA A 45 -17.15 3.29 -10.75
CA ALA A 45 -15.98 2.41 -10.77
C ALA A 45 -16.39 0.98 -11.14
N GLU A 46 -15.40 0.17 -11.49
CA GLU A 46 -15.57 -1.23 -11.89
C GLU A 46 -14.94 -2.23 -10.90
N ALA A 47 -14.03 -1.73 -10.05
CA ALA A 47 -13.32 -2.50 -9.05
C ALA A 47 -13.17 -1.75 -7.72
N VAL A 48 -13.16 -2.51 -6.63
CA VAL A 48 -12.92 -2.03 -5.26
C VAL A 48 -12.05 -3.04 -4.51
N ALA A 49 -10.99 -2.55 -3.88
CA ALA A 49 -10.15 -3.33 -2.99
C ALA A 49 -10.39 -2.93 -1.53
N VAL A 50 -10.54 -3.93 -0.66
CA VAL A 50 -10.81 -3.77 0.76
C VAL A 50 -9.76 -4.51 1.59
N VAL A 51 -9.26 -3.85 2.62
CA VAL A 51 -8.41 -4.44 3.66
C VAL A 51 -9.15 -4.33 4.98
N GLY A 52 -9.54 -5.47 5.55
CA GLY A 52 -10.35 -5.50 6.77
C GLY A 52 -11.71 -4.84 6.53
N ASP A 53 -11.95 -3.71 7.17
CA ASP A 53 -13.18 -2.89 7.11
C ASP A 53 -13.01 -1.60 6.29
N ARG A 54 -11.88 -1.42 5.59
CA ARG A 54 -11.56 -0.19 4.85
C ARG A 54 -11.38 -0.43 3.37
N ILE A 55 -12.00 0.44 2.56
CA ILE A 55 -11.72 0.57 1.14
C ILE A 55 -10.37 1.25 0.97
N VAL A 56 -9.45 0.60 0.26
CA VAL A 56 -8.08 1.10 0.03
C VAL A 56 -7.82 1.52 -1.41
N ALA A 57 -8.63 1.03 -2.36
CA ALA A 57 -8.58 1.45 -3.76
C ALA A 57 -9.96 1.29 -4.42
N VAL A 58 -10.22 2.17 -5.39
CA VAL A 58 -11.41 2.18 -6.25
C VAL A 58 -10.94 2.56 -7.66
N GLY A 59 -11.33 1.79 -8.67
CA GLY A 59 -10.79 1.98 -10.01
C GLY A 59 -11.51 1.20 -11.11
N SER A 60 -10.86 1.12 -12.26
CA SER A 60 -11.26 0.28 -13.40
C SER A 60 -10.99 -1.20 -13.12
N ARG A 61 -11.52 -2.10 -13.94
CA ARG A 61 -11.24 -3.54 -13.79
C ARG A 61 -9.75 -3.90 -13.96
N ALA A 62 -9.00 -3.11 -14.70
CA ALA A 62 -7.62 -3.42 -15.07
C ALA A 62 -6.58 -2.88 -14.08
N GLU A 63 -6.99 -2.00 -13.16
CA GLU A 63 -6.17 -1.42 -12.09
C GLU A 63 -6.13 -2.33 -10.86
#